data_AF-A0A0P9WGH3-F1
#
_entry.id   AF-A0A0P9WGH3-F1
#
_cell.length_a   1.000
_cell.length_b   1.000
_cell.length_c   1.000
_cell.angle_alpha   90.00
_cell.angle_beta   90.00
_cell.angle_gamma   90.00
#
_symmetry.space_group_name_H-M   'P 1'
#
loop_
_entity.id
_entity.type
_entity.pdbx_description
1 polymer ?
#
loop_
_entity_poly.entity_id
_entity_poly.type
_entity_poly.pdbx_seq_one_letter_code
_entity_poly.pdbx_strand_id
1 'polypeptide(L)'
;MTTTRQVSRDATGLLVMGEKSTIELSDTKRRSVGLGSAADEVVAIRRLWEQMANRALENAGSDARIDSRSLKAQGLDREATMHLGPVASDMERRGKASDRGDGNRKVAVNNAMLEQI
;
A
#
# COMPACT_ATOMS: atom_id res chain seq x y z
N MET A 1 4.16 0.67 -15.67
CA MET A 1 3.07 -0.18 -16.20
C MET A 1 3.62 -1.59 -16.35
N THR A 2 2.86 -2.61 -15.93
CA THR A 2 3.22 -4.04 -16.04
C THR A 2 2.20 -4.77 -16.92
N THR A 3 2.56 -5.96 -17.39
CA THR A 3 1.64 -6.84 -18.15
C THR A 3 0.89 -7.78 -17.21
N THR A 4 -0.31 -8.19 -17.57
CA THR A 4 -1.08 -9.23 -16.84
C THR A 4 -0.73 -10.65 -17.29
N ARG A 5 0.11 -10.77 -18.33
CA ARG A 5 0.56 -12.04 -18.92
C ARG A 5 2.06 -12.20 -18.76
N GLN A 6 2.48 -13.46 -18.72
CA GLN A 6 3.89 -13.82 -18.79
C GLN A 6 4.46 -13.40 -20.14
N VAL A 7 5.70 -12.93 -20.15
CA VAL A 7 6.40 -12.50 -21.36
C VAL A 7 7.57 -13.46 -21.59
N SER A 8 7.64 -14.02 -22.79
CA SER A 8 8.77 -14.85 -23.23
C SER A 8 9.26 -14.38 -24.61
N ARG A 9 10.32 -14.99 -25.12
CA ARG A 9 10.79 -14.78 -26.50
C ARG A 9 10.51 -16.02 -27.33
N ASP A 10 10.09 -15.82 -28.57
CA ASP A 10 9.97 -16.91 -29.55
C ASP A 10 11.32 -17.28 -30.18
N ALA A 11 11.31 -18.23 -31.12
CA ALA A 11 12.51 -18.70 -31.82
C ALA A 11 13.22 -17.61 -32.65
N THR A 12 12.53 -16.53 -32.99
CA THR A 12 13.09 -15.37 -33.71
C THR A 12 13.60 -14.28 -32.77
N GLY A 13 13.39 -14.47 -31.45
CA GLY A 13 13.77 -13.51 -30.41
C GLY A 13 12.71 -12.44 -30.14
N LEU A 14 11.55 -12.47 -30.81
CA LEU A 14 10.48 -11.51 -30.62
C LEU A 14 9.73 -11.79 -29.31
N LEU A 15 9.31 -10.73 -28.62
CA LEU A 15 8.53 -10.85 -27.39
C LEU A 15 7.13 -11.38 -27.70
N VAL A 16 6.71 -12.39 -26.95
CA VAL A 16 5.36 -12.98 -27.04
C VAL A 16 4.70 -13.01 -25.67
N MET A 17 3.37 -12.85 -25.67
CA MET A 17 2.54 -12.88 -24.47
C MET A 17 2.00 -14.30 -24.26
N GLY A 18 2.25 -14.87 -23.09
CA GLY A 18 1.82 -16.21 -22.73
C GLY A 18 0.58 -16.24 -21.84
N GLU A 19 0.58 -17.21 -20.93
CA GLU A 19 -0.44 -17.41 -19.91
C GLU A 19 -0.57 -16.22 -18.97
N LYS A 20 -1.63 -16.24 -18.16
CA LYS A 20 -1.81 -15.26 -17.09
C LYS A 20 -0.58 -15.28 -16.17
N SER A 21 -0.09 -14.11 -15.79
CA SER A 21 0.96 -14.01 -14.78
C SER A 21 0.51 -14.65 -13.47
N THR A 22 1.45 -15.14 -12.66
CA THR A 22 1.13 -15.91 -11.44
C THR A 22 0.30 -15.10 -10.45
N ILE A 23 0.63 -13.82 -10.25
CA ILE A 23 -0.08 -12.89 -9.35
C ILE A 23 -1.55 -12.69 -9.72
N GLU A 24 -1.88 -12.90 -10.99
CA GLU A 24 -3.21 -12.74 -11.53
C GLU A 24 -4.07 -14.01 -11.40
N LEU A 25 -3.49 -15.16 -11.06
CA LEU A 25 -4.23 -16.41 -10.90
C LEU A 25 -5.11 -16.38 -9.64
N SER A 26 -6.23 -17.11 -9.66
CA SER A 26 -7.02 -17.33 -8.45
C SER A 26 -6.20 -18.11 -7.41
N ASP A 27 -6.45 -17.88 -6.12
CA ASP A 27 -5.74 -18.60 -5.05
C ASP A 27 -5.89 -20.12 -5.17
N THR A 28 -7.04 -20.62 -5.63
CA THR A 28 -7.23 -22.05 -5.91
C THR A 28 -6.23 -22.56 -6.95
N LYS A 29 -6.06 -21.82 -8.05
CA LYS A 29 -5.11 -22.21 -9.11
C LYS A 29 -3.66 -22.06 -8.65
N ARG A 30 -3.33 -21.01 -7.90
CA ARG A 30 -1.99 -20.81 -7.31
C ARG A 30 -1.58 -21.99 -6.43
N ARG A 31 -2.48 -22.42 -5.54
CA ARG A 31 -2.25 -23.61 -4.69
C ARG A 31 -2.05 -24.88 -5.49
N SER A 32 -2.80 -25.08 -6.58
CA SER A 32 -2.64 -26.26 -7.45
C SER A 32 -1.26 -26.37 -8.12
N VAL A 33 -0.54 -25.25 -8.24
CA VAL A 33 0.83 -25.19 -8.81
C VAL A 33 1.90 -24.96 -7.75
N GLY A 34 1.57 -25.16 -6.46
CA GLY A 34 2.52 -25.06 -5.35
C GLY A 34 2.87 -23.64 -4.90
N LEU A 35 2.09 -22.63 -5.31
CA LEU A 35 2.28 -21.25 -4.90
C LEU A 35 1.43 -20.89 -3.68
N GLY A 36 1.90 -19.92 -2.89
CA GLY A 36 1.13 -19.26 -1.84
C GLY A 36 -0.01 -18.40 -2.39
N SER A 37 -0.73 -17.71 -1.51
CA SER A 37 -1.81 -16.80 -1.94
C SER A 37 -1.26 -15.61 -2.74
N ALA A 38 -2.12 -14.94 -3.51
CA ALA A 38 -1.74 -13.69 -4.16
C ALA A 38 -1.36 -12.61 -3.12
N ALA A 39 -2.01 -12.63 -1.95
CA ALA A 39 -1.70 -11.71 -0.85
C ALA A 39 -0.27 -11.90 -0.31
N ASP A 40 0.23 -13.13 -0.20
CA ASP A 40 1.61 -13.41 0.23
C ASP A 40 2.63 -12.79 -0.73
N GLU A 41 2.37 -12.89 -2.04
CA GLU A 41 3.20 -12.28 -3.08
C GLU A 41 3.16 -10.75 -3.02
N VAL A 42 1.98 -10.15 -2.79
CA VAL A 42 1.86 -8.70 -2.57
C VAL A 42 2.64 -8.24 -1.34
N VAL A 43 2.63 -9.02 -0.25
CA VAL A 43 3.46 -8.72 0.94
C VAL A 43 4.95 -8.77 0.60
N ALA A 44 5.39 -9.76 -0.18
CA ALA A 44 6.78 -9.84 -0.64
C ALA A 44 7.18 -8.63 -1.52
N ILE A 45 6.31 -8.23 -2.46
CA ILE A 45 6.52 -7.05 -3.32
C ILE A 45 6.61 -5.78 -2.46
N ARG A 46 5.72 -5.60 -1.48
CA ARG A 46 5.73 -4.45 -0.58
C ARG A 46 7.03 -4.36 0.22
N ARG A 47 7.57 -5.50 0.70
CA ARG A 47 8.86 -5.55 1.39
C ARG A 47 10.02 -5.19 0.48
N LEU A 48 10.03 -5.68 -0.75
CA LEU A 48 11.06 -5.32 -1.73
C LEU A 48 11.03 -3.81 -2.01
N TRP A 49 9.84 -3.26 -2.24
CA TRP A 49 9.66 -1.83 -2.44
C TRP A 49 10.12 -1.01 -1.23
N GLU A 50 9.76 -1.42 0.00
CA GLU A 50 10.18 -0.76 1.24
C GLU A 50 11.72 -0.66 1.32
N GLN A 51 12.42 -1.76 1.06
CA GLN A 51 13.89 -1.80 1.07
C GLN A 51 14.49 -0.83 0.05
N MET A 52 13.97 -0.85 -1.18
CA MET A 52 14.43 0.04 -2.25
C MET A 52 14.15 1.52 -1.93
N ALA A 53 12.96 1.83 -1.42
CA ALA A 53 12.55 3.17 -1.08
C ALA A 53 13.37 3.72 0.10
N ASN A 54 13.58 2.93 1.16
CA ASN A 54 14.41 3.32 2.29
C ASN A 54 15.87 3.55 1.92
N ARG A 55 16.42 2.72 1.01
CA ARG A 55 17.76 2.96 0.45
C ARG A 55 17.82 4.29 -0.32
N ALA A 56 16.79 4.61 -1.09
CA ALA A 56 16.72 5.88 -1.81
C ALA A 56 16.62 7.08 -0.86
N LEU A 57 15.86 6.97 0.24
CA LEU A 57 15.77 8.00 1.29
C LEU A 57 17.12 8.24 1.97
N GLU A 58 17.83 7.15 2.32
CA GLU A 58 19.18 7.22 2.88
C GLU A 58 20.16 7.92 1.93
N ASN A 59 20.17 7.54 0.65
CA ASN A 59 21.03 8.15 -0.36
C ASN A 59 20.72 9.65 -0.58
N ALA A 60 19.48 10.07 -0.31
CA ALA A 60 19.06 11.47 -0.38
C ALA A 60 19.36 12.25 0.92
N GLY A 61 19.95 11.62 1.93
CA GLY A 61 20.21 12.23 3.23
C GLY A 61 18.96 12.46 4.09
N SER A 62 17.88 11.71 3.84
CA SER A 62 16.64 11.81 4.60
C SER A 62 16.63 10.81 5.77
N ASP A 63 16.23 11.28 6.96
CA ASP A 63 16.00 10.45 8.13
C ASP A 63 14.67 9.69 8.10
N ALA A 64 13.79 10.00 7.15
CA ALA A 64 12.51 9.33 7.00
C ALA A 64 12.70 7.83 6.70
N ARG A 65 11.86 6.98 7.28
CA ARG A 65 11.81 5.54 7.01
C ARG A 65 10.38 5.10 6.78
N ILE A 66 10.24 4.11 5.91
CA ILE A 66 8.98 3.50 5.53
C ILE A 66 8.93 2.09 6.11
N ASP A 67 7.80 1.72 6.71
CA ASP A 67 7.48 0.36 7.11
C ASP A 67 6.19 -0.06 6.39
N SER A 68 6.29 -1.11 5.57
CA SER A 68 5.20 -1.58 4.72
C SER A 68 4.20 -2.48 5.44
N ARG A 69 4.46 -2.86 6.70
CA ARG A 69 3.52 -3.62 7.54
C ARG A 69 2.30 -2.76 7.86
N SER A 70 1.19 -3.40 8.23
CA SER A 70 0.04 -2.66 8.78
C SER A 70 0.41 -2.01 10.12
N LEU A 71 -0.28 -0.93 10.50
CA LEU A 71 -0.07 -0.27 11.80
C LEU A 71 -0.16 -1.27 12.97
N LYS A 72 -1.17 -2.15 12.94
CA LYS A 72 -1.30 -3.25 13.90
C LYS A 72 -0.06 -4.16 13.95
N ALA A 73 0.51 -4.53 12.81
CA ALA A 73 1.71 -5.37 12.75
C ALA A 73 3.00 -4.61 13.11
N GLN A 74 2.96 -3.29 13.17
CA GLN A 74 4.00 -2.44 13.76
C GLN A 74 3.80 -2.24 15.28
N GLY A 75 2.68 -2.70 15.83
CA GLY A 75 2.31 -2.48 17.23
C GLY A 75 1.72 -1.08 17.48
N LEU A 76 1.33 -0.36 16.43
CA LEU A 76 0.76 0.98 16.51
C LEU A 76 -0.76 0.92 16.59
N ASP A 77 -1.32 1.44 17.68
CA ASP A 77 -2.77 1.55 17.89
C ASP A 77 -3.29 2.93 17.51
N ARG A 78 -3.04 3.31 16.25
CA ARG A 78 -3.45 4.62 15.73
C ARG A 78 -4.90 4.55 15.27
N GLU A 79 -5.74 5.43 15.82
CA GLU A 79 -7.11 5.61 15.41
C GLU A 79 -7.20 6.09 13.95
N ALA A 80 -8.08 5.44 13.17
CA ALA A 80 -8.29 5.76 11.76
C ALA A 80 -9.16 7.02 11.60
N THR A 81 -8.80 7.86 10.63
CA THR A 81 -9.63 9.00 10.22
C THR A 81 -10.78 8.57 9.30
N MET A 82 -11.89 9.30 9.31
CA MET A 82 -12.96 9.15 8.33
C MET A 82 -12.63 9.86 7.01
N HIS A 83 -12.92 9.20 5.89
CA HIS A 83 -12.89 9.86 4.59
C HIS A 83 -13.96 10.97 4.54
N LEU A 84 -13.55 12.21 4.24
CA LEU A 84 -14.45 13.37 4.26
C LEU A 84 -15.54 13.28 3.17
N GLY A 85 -15.20 12.74 2.00
CA GLY A 85 -16.04 12.86 0.81
C GLY A 85 -16.06 14.27 0.22
N PRO A 86 -16.67 14.46 -0.96
CA PRO A 86 -16.55 15.70 -1.73
C PRO A 86 -17.18 16.91 -1.02
N VAL A 87 -18.35 16.73 -0.39
CA VAL A 87 -19.10 17.84 0.27
C VAL A 87 -18.33 18.37 1.48
N ALA A 88 -17.93 17.50 2.41
CA ALA A 88 -17.18 17.94 3.59
C ALA A 88 -15.80 18.51 3.18
N SER A 89 -15.15 17.95 2.16
CA SER A 89 -13.89 18.51 1.65
C SER A 89 -14.06 19.93 1.08
N ASP A 90 -15.15 20.22 0.36
CA ASP A 90 -15.44 21.57 -0.14
C ASP A 90 -15.77 22.55 1.00
N MET A 91 -16.54 22.10 2.01
CA MET A 91 -16.81 22.90 3.21
C MET A 91 -15.52 23.30 3.93
N GLU A 92 -14.67 22.32 4.26
CA GLU A 92 -13.40 22.55 4.98
C GLU A 92 -12.46 23.45 4.17
N ARG A 93 -12.38 23.27 2.85
CA ARG A 93 -11.57 24.13 1.97
C ARG A 93 -12.03 25.59 1.98
N ARG A 94 -13.34 25.84 2.18
CA ARG A 94 -13.92 27.18 2.32
C ARG A 94 -13.91 27.70 3.76
N GLY A 95 -13.21 27.02 4.67
CA GLY A 95 -13.14 27.38 6.09
C GLY A 95 -14.42 27.12 6.87
N LYS A 96 -15.34 26.29 6.35
CA LYS A 96 -16.55 25.86 7.06
C LYS A 96 -16.31 24.49 7.67
N ALA A 97 -16.47 24.38 8.99
CA ALA A 97 -16.35 23.11 9.68
C ALA A 97 -17.42 22.11 9.24
N SER A 98 -17.03 20.84 9.17
CA SER A 98 -17.88 19.70 8.88
C SER A 98 -17.76 18.66 9.99
N ASP A 99 -18.84 17.91 10.26
CA ASP A 99 -18.84 16.88 11.30
C ASP A 99 -17.72 15.84 11.12
N ARG A 100 -17.44 15.46 9.86
CA ARG A 100 -16.34 14.53 9.54
C ARG A 100 -14.97 15.17 9.76
N GLY A 101 -14.81 16.45 9.45
CA GLY A 101 -13.58 17.20 9.75
C GLY A 101 -13.35 17.31 11.25
N ASP A 102 -14.39 17.59 12.02
CA ASP A 102 -14.33 17.63 13.49
C ASP A 102 -13.99 16.27 14.09
N GLY A 103 -14.58 15.19 13.55
CA GLY A 103 -14.20 13.82 13.90
C GLY A 103 -12.71 13.55 13.65
N ASN A 104 -12.20 13.92 12.49
CA ASN A 104 -10.78 13.73 12.16
C ASN A 104 -9.84 14.59 13.01
N ARG A 105 -10.24 15.82 13.36
CA ARG A 105 -9.50 16.67 14.31
C ARG A 105 -9.40 16.00 15.68
N LYS A 106 -10.49 15.42 16.19
CA LYS A 106 -10.48 14.66 17.45
C LYS A 106 -9.57 13.43 17.39
N VAL A 107 -9.67 12.63 16.32
CA VAL A 107 -8.78 11.48 16.08
C VAL A 107 -7.30 11.90 16.03
N ALA A 108 -6.98 13.04 15.41
CA ALA A 108 -5.62 13.56 15.37
C ALA A 108 -5.10 13.91 16.77
N VAL A 109 -5.94 14.53 17.61
CA VAL A 109 -5.61 14.85 19.01
C VAL A 109 -5.38 13.58 19.82
N ASN A 110 -6.26 12.58 19.71
CA ASN A 110 -6.11 11.29 20.40
C ASN A 110 -4.81 10.59 20.02
N ASN A 111 -4.52 10.49 18.72
CA ASN A 111 -3.30 9.86 18.22
C ASN A 111 -2.04 10.58 18.73
N ALA A 112 -2.05 11.93 18.77
CA ALA A 112 -0.94 12.69 19.31
C ALA A 112 -0.72 12.47 20.81
N MET A 113 -1.79 12.21 21.58
CA MET A 113 -1.67 11.83 23.00
C MET A 113 -1.07 10.44 23.18
N LEU A 114 -1.44 9.49 22.32
CA LEU A 114 -0.90 8.11 22.35
C LEU A 114 0.60 8.06 22.00
N GLU A 115 1.07 8.94 21.12
CA GLU A 115 2.49 9.02 20.72
C GLU A 115 3.41 9.64 21.79
N GLN A 116 2.86 10.24 22.86
CA GLN A 116 3.62 10.88 23.94
C GLN A 116 3.89 9.99 25.16
N ILE A 117 3.38 8.74 25.15
CA ILE A 117 3.53 7.74 26.22
C ILE A 117 4.64 6.76 25.86
#